data_AF-F3GKR0-F1
#
_entry.id   AF-F3GKR0-F1
#
_cell.length_a   1.000
_cell.length_b   1.000
_cell.length_c   1.000
_cell.angle_alpha   90.00
_cell.angle_beta   90.00
_cell.angle_gamma   90.00
#
_symmetry.space_group_name_H-M   'P 1'
#
loop_
_entity.id
_entity.type
_entity.pdbx_description
1 polymer ?
#
loop_
_entity_poly.entity_id
_entity_poly.type
_entity_poly.pdbx_seq_one_letter_code
_entity_poly.pdbx_strand_id
1 'polypeptide(L)'
;FLEIALMIWIGYEIGQFFGWKTMDSLFLGAILAISSTTIIVKALNDLKMKNQRFAQLIFGVLIVEDILGIGIIALLSGIAVSGSVSSGEVFSTVGKLSLFMIVALVVGILVVPRLLSYVARFESNEMLLITVLGLCFGFCLLVVKLEYSMVLGAFLIGAIMAESRELLKIERLIEPVRDMFSAIFF
;
A
#
# COMPACT_ATOMS: atom_id res chain seq x y z
N PHE A 1 11.88 10.72 -5.62
CA PHE A 1 13.08 10.60 -4.75
C PHE A 1 13.53 11.94 -4.17
N LEU A 2 13.98 12.91 -4.98
CA LEU A 2 14.41 14.22 -4.47
C LEU A 2 13.27 14.95 -3.73
N GLU A 3 12.06 14.90 -4.29
CA GLU A 3 10.84 15.46 -3.69
C GLU A 3 10.54 14.85 -2.31
N ILE A 4 10.46 13.53 -2.22
CA ILE A 4 10.23 12.80 -0.96
C ILE A 4 11.27 13.20 0.11
N ALA A 5 12.55 13.23 -0.25
CA ALA A 5 13.62 13.61 0.67
C ALA A 5 13.51 15.08 1.13
N LEU A 6 13.17 15.99 0.21
CA LEU A 6 12.93 17.40 0.52
C LEU A 6 11.74 17.60 1.44
N MET A 7 10.62 16.93 1.18
CA MET A 7 9.39 17.04 1.97
C MET A 7 9.56 16.46 3.38
N ILE A 8 10.28 15.33 3.50
CA ILE A 8 10.65 14.78 4.81
C ILE A 8 11.54 15.76 5.58
N TRP A 9 12.55 16.34 4.91
CA TRP A 9 13.47 17.28 5.56
C TRP A 9 12.75 18.55 6.02
N ILE A 10 11.91 19.14 5.16
CA ILE A 10 11.10 20.33 5.51
C ILE A 10 10.15 20.03 6.66
N GLY A 11 9.44 18.90 6.62
CA GLY A 11 8.52 18.52 7.70
C GLY A 11 9.23 18.25 9.02
N TYR A 12 10.43 17.66 8.98
CA TYR A 12 11.27 17.45 10.16
C TYR A 12 11.70 18.78 10.79
N GLU A 13 12.22 19.72 9.99
CA GLU A 13 12.63 21.05 10.47
C GLU A 13 11.45 21.83 11.07
N ILE A 14 10.27 21.73 10.46
CA ILE A 14 9.04 22.34 11.01
C ILE A 14 8.65 21.70 12.35
N GLY A 15 8.63 20.37 12.44
CA GLY A 15 8.31 19.68 13.69
C GLY A 15 9.28 20.03 14.82
N GLN A 16 10.56 20.17 14.48
CA GLN A 16 11.59 20.58 15.43
C GLN A 16 11.47 22.05 15.85
N PHE A 17 11.05 22.94 14.95
CA PHE A 17 10.73 24.32 15.28
C PHE A 17 9.54 24.44 16.25
N PHE A 18 8.56 23.55 16.15
CA PHE A 18 7.44 23.44 17.10
C PHE A 18 7.80 22.73 18.41
N GLY A 19 9.04 22.27 18.58
CA GLY A 19 9.52 21.60 19.78
C GLY A 19 9.02 20.17 19.95
N TRP A 20 8.60 19.52 18.87
CA TRP A 20 8.11 18.15 18.91
C TRP A 20 9.25 17.14 19.09
N LYS A 21 8.91 15.92 19.55
CA LYS A 21 9.90 14.84 19.66
C LYS A 21 10.37 14.44 18.27
N THR A 22 11.62 13.97 18.19
CA THR A 22 12.27 13.59 16.93
C THR A 22 11.45 12.60 16.10
N MET A 23 10.74 11.67 16.75
CA MET A 23 9.86 10.73 16.05
C MET A 23 8.62 11.42 15.47
N ASP A 24 7.99 12.32 16.22
CA ASP A 24 6.78 13.04 15.77
C ASP A 24 7.11 13.95 14.57
N SER A 25 8.28 14.61 14.59
CA SER A 25 8.79 15.41 13.47
C SER A 25 9.08 14.58 12.23
N LEU A 26 9.62 13.36 12.42
CA LEU A 26 9.87 12.42 11.32
C LEU A 26 8.55 11.92 10.71
N PHE A 27 7.54 11.66 11.55
CA PHE A 27 6.19 11.32 11.11
C PHE A 27 5.53 12.45 10.34
N LEU A 28 5.69 13.71 10.79
CA LEU A 28 5.19 14.88 10.08
C LEU A 28 5.81 14.99 8.68
N GLY A 29 7.14 14.84 8.58
CA GLY A 29 7.83 14.81 7.30
C GLY A 29 7.39 13.68 6.38
N ALA A 30 7.18 12.48 6.93
CA ALA A 30 6.68 11.33 6.18
C ALA A 30 5.25 11.55 5.65
N ILE A 31 4.35 12.14 6.46
CA ILE A 31 2.98 12.46 6.06
C ILE A 31 2.97 13.54 4.97
N LEU A 32 3.79 14.58 5.09
CA LEU A 32 3.91 15.64 4.09
C LEU A 32 4.50 15.15 2.76
N ALA A 33 5.31 14.10 2.79
CA ALA A 33 5.93 13.53 1.60
C ALA A 33 5.02 12.58 0.82
N ILE A 34 3.87 12.17 1.36
CA ILE A 34 2.93 11.27 0.67
C ILE A 34 1.97 12.12 -0.16
N SER A 35 2.19 12.17 -1.47
CA SER A 35 1.27 12.79 -2.41
C SER A 35 0.10 11.86 -2.74
N SER A 36 -1.12 12.41 -2.91
CA SER A 36 -2.29 11.62 -3.27
C SER A 36 -2.31 11.34 -4.78
N THR A 37 -1.89 10.12 -5.14
CA THR A 37 -1.90 9.57 -6.50
C THR A 37 -3.25 9.78 -7.17
N THR A 38 -4.33 9.44 -6.47
CA THR A 38 -5.69 9.42 -7.03
C THR A 38 -6.19 10.80 -7.42
N ILE A 39 -5.84 11.85 -6.67
CA ILE A 39 -6.25 13.22 -6.98
C ILE A 39 -5.56 13.71 -8.27
N ILE A 40 -4.26 13.43 -8.41
CA ILE A 40 -3.49 13.84 -9.59
C ILE A 40 -3.98 13.09 -10.84
N VAL A 41 -4.25 11.79 -10.72
CA VAL A 41 -4.80 10.99 -11.81
C VAL A 41 -6.19 11.49 -12.22
N LYS A 42 -7.04 11.80 -11.26
CA LYS A 42 -8.38 12.35 -11.52
C LYS A 42 -8.30 13.73 -12.19
N ALA A 43 -7.44 14.63 -11.71
CA ALA A 43 -7.22 15.94 -12.31
C ALA A 43 -6.68 15.84 -13.76
N LEU A 44 -5.75 14.92 -14.03
CA LEU A 44 -5.23 14.68 -15.39
C LEU A 44 -6.29 14.12 -16.34
N ASN A 45 -7.19 13.28 -15.83
CA ASN A 45 -8.34 12.77 -16.59
C ASN A 45 -9.37 13.89 -16.86
N ASP A 46 -9.70 14.71 -15.87
CA ASP A 46 -10.62 15.84 -16.00
C ASP A 46 -10.11 16.88 -17.01
N LEU A 47 -8.80 17.08 -17.07
CA LEU A 47 -8.14 17.93 -18.05
C LEU A 47 -8.00 17.29 -19.45
N LYS A 48 -8.41 16.03 -19.64
CA LYS A 48 -8.20 15.23 -20.88
C LYS A 48 -6.73 15.11 -21.31
N MET A 49 -5.79 15.25 -20.38
CA MET A 49 -4.34 15.26 -20.65
C MET A 49 -3.67 13.91 -20.43
N LYS A 50 -4.42 12.87 -20.06
CA LYS A 50 -3.98 11.48 -19.81
C LYS A 50 -3.00 10.90 -20.85
N ASN A 51 -3.18 11.19 -22.13
CA ASN A 51 -2.37 10.60 -23.22
C ASN A 51 -1.11 11.40 -23.55
N GLN A 52 -0.83 12.50 -22.85
CA GLN A 52 0.38 13.28 -23.08
C GLN A 52 1.59 12.59 -22.46
N ARG A 53 2.76 12.75 -23.08
CA ARG A 53 4.02 12.15 -22.60
C ARG A 53 4.37 12.54 -21.16
N PHE A 54 4.02 13.76 -20.74
CA PHE A 54 4.25 14.20 -19.36
C PHE A 54 3.33 13.47 -18.36
N ALA A 55 2.08 13.14 -18.74
CA ALA A 55 1.16 12.40 -17.89
C ALA A 55 1.69 10.98 -17.64
N GLN A 56 2.23 10.32 -18.66
CA GLN A 56 2.88 9.00 -18.52
C GLN A 56 4.10 9.03 -17.58
N LEU A 57 4.91 10.10 -17.62
CA LEU A 57 6.00 10.29 -16.67
C LEU A 57 5.49 10.49 -15.24
N ILE A 58 4.44 11.30 -15.07
CA ILE A 58 3.78 11.51 -13.77
C ILE A 58 3.24 10.17 -13.23
N PHE A 59 2.51 9.39 -14.03
CA PHE A 59 2.04 8.07 -13.64
C PHE A 59 3.19 7.14 -13.21
N GLY A 60 4.31 7.15 -13.94
CA GLY A 60 5.50 6.35 -13.57
C GLY A 60 6.12 6.78 -12.25
N VAL A 61 6.26 8.08 -12.01
CA VAL A 61 6.77 8.63 -10.74
C VAL A 61 5.82 8.30 -9.59
N LEU A 62 4.53 8.49 -9.80
CA LEU A 62 3.45 8.22 -8.86
C LEU A 62 3.43 6.75 -8.40
N ILE A 63 3.59 5.79 -9.33
CA ILE A 63 3.66 4.36 -8.99
C ILE A 63 4.89 4.06 -8.12
N VAL A 64 6.05 4.63 -8.47
CA VAL A 64 7.29 4.44 -7.70
C VAL A 64 7.18 5.09 -6.32
N GLU A 65 6.57 6.27 -6.23
CA GLU A 65 6.31 6.98 -4.98
C GLU A 65 5.38 6.18 -4.05
N ASP A 66 4.29 5.62 -4.58
CA ASP A 66 3.35 4.79 -3.81
C ASP A 66 4.06 3.55 -3.22
N ILE A 67 4.85 2.84 -4.03
CA ILE A 67 5.63 1.67 -3.59
C ILE A 67 6.64 2.05 -2.49
N LEU A 68 7.34 3.18 -2.64
CA LEU A 68 8.29 3.67 -1.64
C LEU A 68 7.58 4.15 -0.37
N GLY A 69 6.45 4.83 -0.49
CA GLY A 69 5.64 5.31 0.62
C GLY A 69 5.15 4.15 1.49
N ILE A 70 4.67 3.07 0.86
CA ILE A 70 4.31 1.82 1.57
C ILE A 70 5.50 1.26 2.35
N GLY A 71 6.69 1.23 1.73
CA GLY A 71 7.92 0.77 2.37
C GLY A 71 8.32 1.63 3.57
N ILE A 72 8.29 2.96 3.42
CA ILE A 72 8.63 3.92 4.48
C ILE A 72 7.63 3.81 5.65
N ILE A 73 6.32 3.78 5.37
CA ILE A 73 5.29 3.64 6.42
C ILE A 73 5.42 2.31 7.15
N ALA A 74 5.67 1.20 6.43
CA ALA A 74 5.88 -0.10 7.06
C ALA A 74 7.11 -0.11 7.97
N LEU A 75 8.19 0.54 7.54
CA LEU A 75 9.44 0.65 8.29
C LEU A 75 9.26 1.56 9.51
N LEU A 76 8.62 2.71 9.36
CA LEU A 76 8.27 3.62 10.45
C LEU A 76 7.32 2.99 11.47
N SER A 77 6.31 2.25 11.01
CA SER A 77 5.39 1.50 11.88
C SER A 77 6.13 0.43 12.69
N GLY A 78 7.07 -0.30 12.08
CA GLY A 78 7.91 -1.27 12.80
C GLY A 78 8.82 -0.61 13.84
N ILE A 79 9.37 0.56 13.53
CA ILE A 79 10.18 1.35 14.48
C ILE A 79 9.31 1.90 15.62
N ALA A 80 8.10 2.38 15.32
CA ALA A 80 7.17 2.91 16.31
C ALA A 80 6.73 1.85 17.32
N VAL A 81 6.53 0.61 16.88
CA VAL A 81 6.21 -0.54 17.75
C VAL A 81 7.41 -0.97 18.60
N SER A 82 8.63 -0.91 18.07
CA SER A 82 9.85 -1.33 18.79
C SER A 82 10.41 -0.27 19.74
N GLY A 83 10.03 1.01 19.60
CA GLY A 83 10.26 2.05 20.60
C GLY A 83 11.72 2.48 20.82
N SER A 84 12.70 1.90 20.11
CA SER A 84 14.11 2.22 20.26
C SER A 84 14.87 2.20 18.91
N VAL A 85 15.80 3.15 18.74
CA VAL A 85 16.71 3.22 17.58
C VAL A 85 18.04 2.57 17.97
N SER A 86 18.00 1.32 18.40
CA SER A 86 19.19 0.48 18.50
C SER A 86 19.42 -0.17 17.13
N SER A 87 20.61 0.00 16.55
CA SER A 87 20.96 -0.55 15.23
C SER A 87 20.75 -2.06 15.14
N GLY A 88 20.86 -2.80 16.25
CA GLY A 88 20.53 -4.22 16.33
C GLY A 88 19.02 -4.52 16.32
N GLU A 89 18.20 -3.67 16.94
CA GLU A 89 16.74 -3.81 16.94
C GLU A 89 16.14 -3.44 15.58
N VAL A 90 16.67 -2.42 14.92
CA VAL A 90 16.28 -2.07 13.54
C VAL A 90 16.56 -3.24 12.60
N PHE A 91 17.73 -3.89 12.71
CA PHE A 91 18.08 -5.05 11.88
C PHE A 91 17.15 -6.24 12.15
N SER A 92 16.80 -6.49 13.41
CA SER A 92 15.83 -7.52 13.81
C SER A 92 14.42 -7.20 13.28
N THR A 93 13.96 -5.96 13.38
CA THR A 93 12.64 -5.53 12.91
C THR A 93 12.53 -5.63 11.39
N VAL A 94 13.55 -5.17 10.65
CA VAL A 94 13.64 -5.32 9.19
C VAL A 94 13.71 -6.80 8.80
N GLY A 95 14.45 -7.62 9.55
CA GLY A 95 14.51 -9.06 9.37
C GLY A 95 13.14 -9.74 9.55
N LYS A 96 12.40 -9.40 10.61
CA LYS A 96 11.05 -9.93 10.84
C LYS A 96 10.06 -9.48 9.77
N LEU A 97 10.10 -8.21 9.38
CA LEU A 97 9.25 -7.66 8.32
C LEU A 97 9.52 -8.34 6.97
N SER A 98 10.79 -8.48 6.59
CA SER A 98 11.17 -9.13 5.33
C SER A 98 10.80 -10.61 5.32
N LEU A 99 11.03 -11.32 6.42
CA LEU A 99 10.58 -12.71 6.60
C LEU A 99 9.06 -12.81 6.47
N PHE A 100 8.31 -11.92 7.15
CA PHE A 100 6.86 -11.87 7.04
C PHE A 100 6.41 -11.67 5.59
N MET A 101 6.97 -10.68 4.89
CA MET A 101 6.63 -10.42 3.48
C MET A 101 6.89 -11.65 2.60
N ILE A 102 8.07 -12.27 2.73
CA ILE A 102 8.43 -13.45 1.93
C ILE A 102 7.46 -14.60 2.22
N VAL A 103 7.23 -14.92 3.49
CA VAL A 103 6.34 -16.02 3.88
C VAL A 103 4.91 -15.74 3.42
N ALA A 104 4.40 -14.53 3.67
CA ALA A 104 3.06 -14.14 3.28
C ALA A 104 2.86 -14.18 1.77
N LEU A 105 3.84 -13.75 0.99
CA LEU A 105 3.79 -13.74 -0.47
C LEU A 105 3.91 -15.16 -1.03
N VAL A 106 4.83 -15.99 -0.53
CA VAL A 106 4.96 -17.39 -0.94
C VAL A 106 3.70 -18.20 -0.60
N VAL A 107 3.25 -18.15 0.66
CA VAL A 107 2.04 -18.87 1.09
C VAL A 107 0.82 -18.31 0.36
N GLY A 108 0.73 -16.99 0.23
CA GLY A 108 -0.33 -16.30 -0.49
C GLY A 108 -0.45 -16.76 -1.93
N ILE A 109 0.62 -16.71 -2.71
CA ILE A 109 0.63 -17.14 -4.12
C ILE A 109 0.28 -18.64 -4.27
N LEU A 110 0.59 -19.47 -3.28
CA LEU A 110 0.25 -20.88 -3.32
C LEU A 110 -1.23 -21.16 -2.98
N VAL A 111 -1.81 -20.39 -2.06
CA VAL A 111 -3.15 -20.65 -1.51
C VAL A 111 -4.22 -19.81 -2.20
N VAL A 112 -4.02 -18.50 -2.34
CA VAL A 112 -5.04 -17.55 -2.80
C VAL A 112 -5.44 -17.80 -4.26
N PRO A 113 -4.53 -17.91 -5.24
CA PRO A 113 -4.90 -18.25 -6.62
C PRO A 113 -5.64 -19.59 -6.74
N ARG A 114 -5.28 -20.59 -5.93
CA ARG A 114 -5.98 -21.88 -5.90
C ARG A 114 -7.39 -21.77 -5.35
N LEU A 115 -7.57 -20.99 -4.28
CA LEU A 115 -8.89 -20.74 -3.70
C LEU A 115 -9.77 -19.96 -4.68
N LEU A 116 -9.24 -18.90 -5.30
CA LEU A 116 -9.95 -18.09 -6.28
C LEU A 116 -10.35 -18.91 -7.52
N SER A 117 -9.43 -19.74 -8.03
CA SER A 117 -9.75 -20.63 -9.16
C SER A 117 -10.73 -21.74 -8.78
N TYR A 118 -10.77 -22.19 -7.52
CA TYR A 118 -11.80 -23.11 -7.03
C TYR A 118 -13.17 -22.44 -6.98
N VAL A 119 -13.26 -21.23 -6.43
CA VAL A 119 -14.52 -20.46 -6.36
C VAL A 119 -15.01 -20.05 -7.75
N ALA A 120 -14.10 -19.74 -8.67
CA ALA A 120 -14.45 -19.39 -10.05
C ALA A 120 -15.17 -20.53 -10.80
N ARG A 121 -15.00 -21.80 -10.39
CA ARG A 121 -15.71 -22.95 -10.98
C ARG A 121 -17.22 -22.93 -10.75
N PHE A 122 -17.69 -22.18 -9.77
CA PHE A 122 -19.13 -22.03 -9.53
C PHE A 122 -19.79 -21.01 -10.47
N GLU A 123 -19.02 -20.39 -11.37
CA GLU A 123 -19.44 -19.43 -12.42
C GLU A 123 -20.26 -18.22 -11.93
N SER A 124 -20.39 -18.01 -10.61
CA SER A 124 -21.04 -16.84 -10.02
C SER A 124 -20.05 -15.70 -9.78
N ASN A 125 -20.37 -14.54 -10.36
CA ASN A 125 -19.63 -13.30 -10.14
C ASN A 125 -19.75 -12.79 -8.70
N GLU A 126 -20.91 -13.01 -8.06
CA GLU A 126 -21.19 -12.57 -6.70
C GLU A 126 -20.33 -13.32 -5.69
N MET A 127 -20.23 -14.65 -5.83
CA MET A 127 -19.36 -15.46 -4.96
C MET A 127 -17.89 -15.10 -5.11
N LEU A 128 -17.44 -14.86 -6.35
CA LEU A 128 -16.06 -14.44 -6.61
C LEU A 128 -15.77 -13.07 -5.97
N LEU A 129 -16.66 -12.09 -6.14
CA LEU A 129 -16.52 -10.76 -5.55
C LEU A 129 -16.46 -10.82 -4.01
N ILE A 130 -17.39 -11.55 -3.38
CA ILE A 130 -17.43 -11.72 -1.93
C ILE A 130 -16.15 -12.40 -1.43
N THR A 131 -15.66 -13.42 -2.15
CA THR A 131 -14.43 -14.13 -1.79
C THR A 131 -13.22 -13.20 -1.86
N VAL A 132 -13.10 -12.41 -2.93
CA VAL A 132 -11.98 -11.49 -3.10
C VAL A 132 -11.99 -10.40 -2.02
N LEU A 133 -13.14 -9.79 -1.75
CA LEU A 133 -13.27 -8.82 -0.67
C LEU A 133 -12.98 -9.47 0.70
N GLY A 134 -13.49 -10.68 0.93
CA GLY A 134 -13.24 -11.45 2.15
C GLY A 134 -11.76 -11.77 2.37
N LEU A 135 -11.04 -12.15 1.32
CA LEU A 135 -9.59 -12.35 1.36
C LEU A 135 -8.84 -11.04 1.60
N CYS A 136 -9.25 -9.96 0.95
CA CYS A 136 -8.65 -8.64 1.13
C CYS A 136 -8.78 -8.18 2.59
N PHE A 137 -9.99 -8.13 3.12
CA PHE A 137 -10.24 -7.72 4.51
C PHE A 137 -9.64 -8.71 5.52
N GLY A 138 -9.76 -10.02 5.28
CA GLY A 138 -9.23 -11.05 6.16
C GLY A 138 -7.70 -10.99 6.25
N PHE A 139 -7.02 -10.78 5.13
CA PHE A 139 -5.57 -10.63 5.10
C PHE A 139 -5.11 -9.32 5.75
N CYS A 140 -5.78 -8.20 5.47
CA CYS A 140 -5.50 -6.93 6.15
C CYS A 140 -5.68 -7.03 7.67
N LEU A 141 -6.72 -7.72 8.14
CA LEU A 141 -6.97 -7.94 9.56
C LEU A 141 -5.87 -8.80 10.19
N LEU A 142 -5.38 -9.83 9.48
CA LEU A 142 -4.25 -10.64 9.91
C LEU A 142 -2.98 -9.79 10.05
N VAL A 143 -2.68 -8.96 9.05
CA VAL A 143 -1.51 -8.06 9.04
C VAL A 143 -1.57 -7.06 10.21
N VAL A 144 -2.74 -6.47 10.46
CA VAL A 144 -2.95 -5.55 11.60
C VAL A 144 -2.81 -6.27 12.94
N LYS A 145 -3.27 -7.53 13.06
CA LYS A 145 -3.05 -8.36 14.26
C LYS A 145 -1.57 -8.68 14.51
N LEU A 146 -0.76 -8.70 13.46
CA LEU A 146 0.70 -8.83 13.55
C LEU A 146 1.40 -7.48 13.78
N GLU A 147 0.64 -6.44 14.14
CA GLU A 147 1.13 -5.08 14.43
C GLU A 147 1.77 -4.38 13.22
N TYR A 148 1.47 -4.84 12.00
CA TYR A 148 1.90 -4.21 10.76
C TYR A 148 0.83 -3.27 10.20
N SER A 149 1.26 -2.36 9.31
CA SER A 149 0.36 -1.40 8.66
C SER A 149 -0.66 -2.08 7.75
N MET A 150 -1.91 -1.61 7.82
CA MET A 150 -3.00 -2.05 6.95
C MET A 150 -2.65 -1.89 5.46
N VAL A 151 -1.91 -0.84 5.11
CA VAL A 151 -1.52 -0.55 3.72
C VAL A 151 -0.62 -1.66 3.16
N LEU A 152 0.31 -2.17 3.97
CA LEU A 152 1.18 -3.28 3.57
C LEU A 152 0.36 -4.56 3.32
N GLY A 153 -0.66 -4.80 4.16
CA GLY A 153 -1.58 -5.91 3.96
C GLY A 153 -2.35 -5.82 2.65
N ALA A 154 -2.92 -4.65 2.36
CA ALA A 154 -3.67 -4.39 1.13
C ALA A 154 -2.80 -4.54 -0.12
N PHE A 155 -1.55 -4.05 -0.07
CA PHE A 155 -0.60 -4.19 -1.16
C PHE A 155 -0.22 -5.66 -1.41
N LEU A 156 0.14 -6.40 -0.35
CA LEU A 156 0.55 -7.80 -0.46
C LEU A 156 -0.58 -8.67 -1.01
N ILE A 157 -1.80 -8.55 -0.48
CA ILE A 157 -2.92 -9.37 -0.96
C ILE A 157 -3.28 -9.02 -2.41
N GLY A 158 -3.18 -7.74 -2.79
CA GLY A 158 -3.34 -7.30 -4.18
C GLY A 158 -2.31 -7.94 -5.11
N ALA A 159 -1.02 -7.91 -4.73
CA ALA A 159 0.07 -8.54 -5.48
C ALA A 159 -0.11 -10.07 -5.59
N ILE A 160 -0.54 -10.72 -4.51
CA ILE A 160 -0.85 -12.16 -4.49
C ILE A 160 -2.02 -12.49 -5.42
N MET A 161 -3.06 -11.65 -5.45
CA MET A 161 -4.23 -11.84 -6.32
C MET A 161 -3.91 -11.60 -7.79
N ALA A 162 -2.90 -10.78 -8.10
CA ALA A 162 -2.45 -10.51 -9.47
C ALA A 162 -1.91 -11.77 -10.17
N GLU A 163 -1.43 -12.77 -9.42
CA GLU A 163 -0.99 -14.07 -9.94
C GLU A 163 -2.15 -15.05 -10.22
N SER A 164 -3.40 -14.66 -9.94
CA SER A 164 -4.58 -15.49 -10.23
C SER A 164 -4.88 -15.53 -11.73
N ARG A 165 -5.26 -16.72 -12.23
CA ARG A 165 -5.70 -16.89 -13.63
C ARG A 165 -6.93 -16.06 -13.98
N GLU A 166 -7.75 -15.75 -12.99
CA GLU A 166 -9.00 -15.01 -13.14
C GLU A 166 -8.84 -13.49 -12.94
N LEU A 167 -7.59 -12.97 -13.01
CA LEU A 167 -7.28 -11.56 -12.74
C LEU A 167 -8.20 -10.58 -13.47
N LEU A 168 -8.39 -10.76 -14.79
CA LEU A 168 -9.24 -9.88 -15.61
C LEU A 168 -10.69 -9.84 -15.13
N LYS A 169 -11.20 -10.96 -14.62
CA LYS A 169 -12.57 -11.07 -14.10
C LYS A 169 -12.66 -10.40 -12.73
N ILE A 170 -11.66 -10.62 -11.89
CA ILE A 170 -11.55 -10.00 -10.56
C ILE A 170 -11.46 -8.47 -10.70
N GLU A 171 -10.63 -7.97 -11.60
CA GLU A 171 -10.42 -6.55 -11.85
C GLU A 171 -11.74 -5.86 -12.23
N ARG A 172 -12.50 -6.42 -13.18
CA ARG A 172 -13.82 -5.90 -13.58
C ARG A 172 -14.83 -5.87 -12.45
N LEU A 173 -14.77 -6.84 -11.54
CA LEU A 173 -15.70 -6.92 -10.41
C LEU A 173 -15.33 -5.94 -9.29
N ILE A 174 -14.04 -5.71 -9.05
CA ILE A 174 -13.55 -4.79 -8.02
C ILE A 174 -13.61 -3.33 -8.47
N GLU A 175 -13.43 -3.04 -9.76
CA GLU A 175 -13.37 -1.67 -10.31
C GLU A 175 -14.46 -0.73 -9.77
N PRO A 176 -15.78 -1.06 -9.83
CA PRO A 176 -16.81 -0.19 -9.29
C PRO A 176 -16.74 -0.02 -7.76
N VAL A 177 -16.28 -1.06 -7.05
CA VAL A 177 -16.10 -1.01 -5.59
C VAL A 177 -14.94 -0.09 -5.23
N ARG A 178 -13.82 -0.20 -5.94
CA ARG A 178 -12.66 0.70 -5.81
C ARG A 178 -13.09 2.14 -6.05
N ASP A 179 -13.83 2.41 -7.13
CA ASP A 179 -14.24 3.77 -7.47
C ASP A 179 -15.17 4.37 -6.42
N MET A 180 -16.09 3.58 -5.87
CA MET A 180 -16.96 3.98 -4.76
C MET A 180 -16.17 4.32 -3.50
N PHE A 181 -15.26 3.44 -3.05
CA PHE A 181 -14.44 3.72 -1.87
C PHE A 181 -13.47 4.88 -2.08
N SER A 182 -12.92 5.00 -3.29
CA SER A 182 -12.08 6.13 -3.67
C SER A 182 -12.85 7.45 -3.57
N ALA A 183 -14.12 7.49 -3.97
CA ALA A 183 -14.94 8.70 -3.85
C ALA A 183 -15.34 9.06 -2.40
N ILE A 184 -15.24 8.12 -1.47
CA ILE A 184 -15.51 8.35 -0.04
C ILE A 184 -14.22 8.78 0.68
N PHE A 185 -13.08 8.23 0.29
CA PHE A 185 -11.80 8.51 0.92
C PHE A 185 -11.21 9.87 0.50
N PHE A 186 -11.53 10.34 -0.70
CA PHE A 186 -11.11 11.64 -1.25
C PHE A 186 -12.29 12.60 -1.38
#